data_AF-A0A2C5XWD9-F1
#
_entry.id   AF-A0A2C5XWD9-F1
#
_cell.length_a   1.000
_cell.length_b   1.000
_cell.length_c   1.000
_cell.angle_alpha   90.00
_cell.angle_beta   90.00
_cell.angle_gamma   90.00
#
_symmetry.space_group_name_H-M   'P 1'
#
loop_
_entity.id
_entity.type
_entity.pdbx_description
1 polymer ?
#
loop_
_entity_poly.entity_id
_entity_poly.type
_entity_poly.pdbx_seq_one_letter_code
_entity_poly.pdbx_strand_id
1 'polypeptide(L)'
;MGTCAVLRRVLMSSFLSRLVAQDCIATATGSGVTINANEYGAIVSWAFNVGCPAARSSTLIRRLNRDESPQTVISEELPKWNKGNGKVLPGLVRRRRAEVELAEKPTSDPGLPAAGC
;
A
#
# COMPACT_ATOMS: atom_id res chain seq x y z
N MET A 1 -10.50 37.52 9.74
CA MET A 1 -10.95 36.18 10.16
C MET A 1 -11.11 35.33 8.90
N GLY A 2 -10.22 34.39 8.60
CA GLY A 2 -10.35 33.65 7.32
C GLY A 2 -9.29 32.60 6.97
N THR A 3 -8.15 32.53 7.66
CA THR A 3 -7.04 31.64 7.25
C THR A 3 -6.87 30.36 8.09
N CYS A 4 -7.65 30.17 9.17
CA CYS A 4 -7.44 29.04 10.10
C CYS A 4 -8.29 27.78 9.78
N ALA A 5 -9.42 27.92 9.06
CA ALA A 5 -10.34 26.81 8.80
C ALA A 5 -9.88 25.88 7.65
N VAL A 6 -9.16 26.41 6.66
CA VAL A 6 -8.70 25.63 5.50
C VAL A 6 -7.57 24.69 5.90
N LEU A 7 -6.64 25.13 6.76
CA LEU A 7 -5.49 24.34 7.18
C LEU A 7 -5.88 23.14 8.06
N ARG A 8 -6.94 23.28 8.88
CA ARG A 8 -7.45 22.20 9.73
C ARG A 8 -8.18 21.10 8.94
N ARG A 9 -8.83 21.46 7.83
CA ARG A 9 -9.54 20.51 6.95
C ARG A 9 -8.57 19.65 6.12
N VAL A 10 -7.47 20.24 5.67
CA VAL A 10 -6.43 19.54 4.89
C VAL A 10 -5.65 18.54 5.75
N LEU A 11 -5.31 18.91 6.99
CA LEU A 11 -4.65 18.02 7.94
C LEU A 11 -5.58 16.84 8.33
N MET A 12 -6.87 17.06 8.63
CA MET A 12 -7.77 15.93 8.92
C MET A 12 -7.98 15.01 7.72
N SER A 13 -8.19 15.54 6.49
CA SER A 13 -8.40 14.69 5.30
C SER A 13 -7.20 13.83 4.93
N SER A 14 -5.98 14.36 5.03
CA SER A 14 -4.77 13.60 4.64
C SER A 14 -4.42 12.50 5.66
N PHE A 15 -4.69 12.71 6.95
CA PHE A 15 -4.61 11.66 7.96
C PHE A 15 -5.72 10.61 7.77
N LEU A 16 -6.97 11.03 7.49
CA LEU A 16 -8.08 10.12 7.19
C LEU A 16 -7.80 9.22 5.97
N SER A 17 -7.27 9.78 4.88
CA SER A 17 -7.00 8.99 3.66
C SER A 17 -5.87 7.97 3.83
N ARG A 18 -4.88 8.24 4.70
CA ARG A 18 -3.83 7.26 5.03
C ARG A 18 -4.39 6.11 5.86
N LEU A 19 -5.23 6.41 6.85
CA LEU A 19 -5.90 5.42 7.67
C LEU A 19 -6.75 4.47 6.83
N VAL A 20 -7.50 4.99 5.85
CA VAL A 20 -8.32 4.16 4.93
C VAL A 20 -7.47 3.15 4.16
N ALA A 21 -6.28 3.54 3.68
CA ALA A 21 -5.41 2.63 2.94
C ALA A 21 -4.78 1.56 3.85
N GLN A 22 -4.38 1.94 5.07
CA GLN A 22 -3.86 1.02 6.08
C GLN A 22 -4.93 -0.01 6.48
N ASP A 23 -6.11 0.45 6.89
CA ASP A 23 -7.24 -0.41 7.26
C ASP A 23 -7.66 -1.32 6.11
N CYS A 24 -7.61 -0.81 4.88
CA CYS A 24 -7.90 -1.60 3.71
C CYS A 24 -6.97 -2.79 3.58
N ILE A 25 -5.65 -2.56 3.65
CA ILE A 25 -4.66 -3.64 3.51
C ILE A 25 -4.77 -4.61 4.69
N ALA A 26 -4.82 -4.10 5.92
CA ALA A 26 -4.92 -4.92 7.12
C ALA A 26 -6.15 -5.85 7.11
N THR A 27 -7.29 -5.38 6.60
CA THR A 27 -8.52 -6.19 6.49
C THR A 27 -8.63 -7.00 5.20
N ALA A 28 -7.76 -6.76 4.22
CA ALA A 28 -7.70 -7.53 2.97
C ALA A 28 -6.75 -8.73 3.07
N THR A 29 -5.73 -8.63 3.91
CA THR A 29 -4.79 -9.69 4.22
C THR A 29 -5.32 -10.61 5.32
N GLY A 30 -5.11 -11.91 5.19
CA GLY A 30 -5.45 -12.89 6.22
C GLY A 30 -4.50 -12.83 7.42
N SER A 31 -4.90 -13.41 8.55
CA SER A 31 -4.11 -13.42 9.79
C SER A 31 -2.80 -14.21 9.71
N GLY A 32 -2.62 -15.06 8.69
CA GLY A 32 -1.37 -15.78 8.42
C GLY A 32 -0.32 -14.96 7.66
N VAL A 33 -0.72 -13.82 7.07
CA VAL A 33 0.18 -13.00 6.28
C VAL A 33 1.16 -12.26 7.20
N THR A 34 2.43 -12.63 7.09
CA THR A 34 3.53 -12.00 7.82
C THR A 34 4.34 -11.12 6.87
N ILE A 35 4.39 -9.81 7.12
CA ILE A 35 5.16 -8.84 6.33
C ILE A 35 5.86 -7.85 7.26
N ASN A 36 7.01 -7.34 6.84
CA ASN A 36 7.74 -6.32 7.58
C ASN A 36 7.18 -4.90 7.31
N ALA A 37 7.63 -3.91 8.09
CA ALA A 37 7.12 -2.54 8.03
C ALA A 37 7.35 -1.86 6.66
N ASN A 38 8.46 -2.17 5.99
CA ASN A 38 8.78 -1.59 4.68
C ASN A 38 7.90 -2.19 3.58
N GLU A 39 7.72 -3.52 3.58
CA GLU A 39 6.79 -4.22 2.70
C GLU A 39 5.36 -3.71 2.87
N TYR A 40 4.91 -3.57 4.13
CA TYR A 40 3.59 -3.03 4.43
C TYR A 40 3.45 -1.58 3.95
N GLY A 41 4.46 -0.74 4.21
CA GLY A 41 4.49 0.66 3.74
C GLY A 41 4.38 0.77 2.21
N ALA A 42 5.06 -0.13 1.47
CA ALA A 42 4.98 -0.19 0.02
C ALA A 42 3.56 -0.53 -0.47
N ILE A 43 2.94 -1.56 0.10
CA ILE A 43 1.59 -2.00 -0.27
C ILE A 43 0.54 -0.93 0.11
N VAL A 44 0.67 -0.29 1.26
CA VAL A 44 -0.21 0.81 1.70
C VAL A 44 -0.08 2.02 0.77
N SER A 45 1.15 2.41 0.37
CA SER A 45 1.36 3.49 -0.60
C SER A 45 0.69 3.20 -1.94
N TRP A 46 0.79 1.95 -2.41
CA TRP A 46 0.13 1.51 -3.63
C TRP A 46 -1.40 1.55 -3.48
N ALA A 47 -1.94 1.02 -2.38
CA ALA A 47 -3.38 1.01 -2.08
C ALA A 47 -3.97 2.42 -2.00
N PHE A 48 -3.23 3.37 -1.43
CA PHE A 48 -3.61 4.79 -1.43
C PHE A 48 -3.79 5.35 -2.84
N ASN A 49 -3.01 4.87 -3.82
CA ASN A 49 -3.10 5.31 -5.21
C ASN A 49 -4.21 4.61 -5.99
N VAL A 50 -4.38 3.29 -5.85
CA VAL A 50 -5.35 2.52 -6.64
C VAL A 50 -6.75 2.46 -6.00
N GLY A 51 -6.85 2.76 -4.71
CA GLY A 51 -8.06 2.67 -3.93
C GLY A 51 -8.34 1.26 -3.41
N CYS A 52 -9.10 1.20 -2.31
CA CYS A 52 -9.33 -0.04 -1.58
C CYS A 52 -10.02 -1.16 -2.39
N PRO A 53 -11.07 -0.88 -3.21
CA PRO A 53 -11.72 -1.93 -4.00
C PRO A 53 -10.76 -2.65 -4.95
N ALA A 54 -9.92 -1.90 -5.67
CA ALA A 54 -8.93 -2.46 -6.58
C ALA A 54 -7.82 -3.23 -5.85
N ALA A 55 -7.39 -2.73 -4.69
CA ALA A 55 -6.40 -3.41 -3.86
C ALA A 55 -6.94 -4.77 -3.37
N ARG A 56 -8.14 -4.81 -2.79
CA ARG A 56 -8.77 -6.04 -2.27
C ARG A 56 -8.94 -7.13 -3.33
N SER A 57 -9.32 -6.77 -4.55
CA SER A 57 -9.53 -7.75 -5.63
C SER A 57 -8.26 -8.11 -6.41
N SER A 58 -7.11 -7.54 -6.03
CA SER A 58 -5.86 -7.70 -6.78
C SER A 58 -5.29 -9.11 -6.68
N THR A 59 -4.50 -9.49 -7.70
CA THR A 59 -3.66 -10.69 -7.65
C THR A 59 -2.62 -10.58 -6.53
N LEU A 60 -2.11 -9.38 -6.24
CA LEU A 60 -1.17 -9.12 -5.14
C LEU A 60 -1.70 -9.63 -3.80
N ILE A 61 -2.87 -9.15 -3.36
CA ILE A 61 -3.46 -9.57 -2.08
C ILE A 61 -3.78 -11.07 -2.08
N ARG A 62 -4.30 -11.60 -3.20
CA ARG A 62 -4.57 -13.03 -3.34
C ARG A 62 -3.31 -13.90 -3.16
N ARG A 63 -2.16 -13.47 -3.67
CA ARG A 63 -0.89 -14.20 -3.55
C ARG A 63 -0.33 -14.11 -2.13
N LEU A 64 -0.40 -12.93 -1.50
CA LEU A 64 -0.04 -12.78 -0.08
C LEU A 64 -0.88 -13.71 0.80
N ASN A 65 -2.19 -13.80 0.57
CA ASN A 65 -3.08 -14.70 1.30
C ASN A 65 -2.88 -16.20 1.00
N ARG A 66 -1.98 -16.55 0.07
CA ARG A 66 -1.56 -17.94 -0.24
C ARG A 66 -0.19 -18.27 0.37
N ASP A 67 0.27 -17.45 1.31
CA ASP A 67 1.56 -17.59 1.98
C ASP A 67 2.76 -17.56 1.01
N GLU A 68 2.60 -16.93 -0.16
CA GLU A 68 3.72 -16.64 -1.05
C GLU A 68 4.63 -15.56 -0.44
N SER A 69 5.94 -15.65 -0.70
CA SER A 69 6.94 -14.68 -0.24
C SER A 69 6.52 -13.23 -0.55
N PRO A 70 6.33 -12.37 0.47
CA PRO A 70 5.88 -10.99 0.26
C PRO A 70 6.78 -10.21 -0.69
N GLN A 71 8.10 -10.34 -0.53
CA GLN A 71 9.09 -9.71 -1.40
C GLN A 71 8.93 -10.12 -2.88
N THR A 72 8.68 -11.41 -3.14
CA THR A 72 8.44 -11.92 -4.51
C THR A 72 7.14 -11.36 -5.07
N VAL A 73 6.06 -11.41 -4.28
CA VAL A 73 4.75 -10.93 -4.70
C VAL A 73 4.77 -9.43 -5.01
N ILE A 74 5.40 -8.62 -4.14
CA ILE A 74 5.50 -7.16 -4.32
C ILE A 74 6.30 -6.82 -5.58
N SER A 75 7.46 -7.44 -5.76
CA SER A 75 8.36 -7.16 -6.91
C SER A 75 7.73 -7.54 -8.25
N GLU A 76 6.92 -8.59 -8.30
CA GLU A 76 6.26 -9.04 -9.54
C GLU A 76 4.92 -8.31 -9.81
N GLU A 77 4.11 -8.05 -8.78
CA GLU A 77 2.76 -7.54 -8.97
C GLU A 77 2.71 -6.01 -9.04
N LEU A 78 3.49 -5.27 -8.26
CA LEU A 78 3.44 -3.80 -8.28
C LEU A 78 3.74 -3.19 -9.66
N PRO A 79 4.76 -3.64 -10.43
CA PRO A 79 5.05 -3.06 -11.75
C PRO A 79 3.89 -3.14 -12.76
N LYS A 80 2.95 -4.06 -12.56
CA LYS A 80 1.75 -4.21 -13.41
C LYS A 80 0.76 -3.06 -13.24
N TRP A 81 0.80 -2.34 -12.12
CA TRP A 81 -0.10 -1.22 -11.78
C TRP A 81 0.46 0.13 -12.24
N ASN A 82 0.78 0.22 -13.53
CA ASN A 82 1.43 1.39 -14.14
C ASN A 82 0.59 2.11 -15.21
N LYS A 83 -0.68 1.73 -15.38
CA LYS A 83 -1.56 2.25 -16.44
C LYS A 83 -2.62 3.21 -15.90
N GLY A 84 -2.93 4.24 -16.68
CA GLY A 84 -4.09 5.10 -16.50
C GLY A 84 -4.75 5.39 -17.85
N ASN A 85 -6.08 5.29 -17.91
CA ASN A 85 -6.84 5.38 -19.16
C ASN A 85 -6.29 4.47 -20.28
N GLY A 86 -5.94 3.23 -19.94
CA GLY A 86 -5.40 2.23 -20.86
C GLY A 86 -3.93 2.40 -21.27
N LYS A 87 -3.27 3.51 -20.91
CA LYS A 87 -1.89 3.81 -21.30
C LYS A 87 -0.94 3.69 -20.12
N VAL A 88 0.29 3.22 -20.38
CA VAL A 88 1.37 3.24 -19.38
C VAL A 88 1.73 4.69 -19.07
N LEU A 89 1.76 5.04 -17.79
CA LEU A 89 2.10 6.38 -17.31
C LEU A 89 3.50 6.35 -16.69
N PRO A 90 4.48 7.13 -17.21
CA PRO A 90 5.84 7.16 -16.68
C PRO A 90 5.90 7.50 -15.18
N GLY A 91 4.99 8.35 -14.69
CA GLY A 91 4.89 8.67 -13.26
C GLY A 91 4.52 7.46 -12.41
N LEU A 92 3.63 6.60 -12.88
CA LEU A 92 3.27 5.37 -12.17
C LEU A 92 4.40 4.35 -12.23
N VAL A 93 5.10 4.21 -13.36
CA VAL A 93 6.29 3.34 -13.46
C VAL A 93 7.31 3.71 -12.40
N ARG A 94 7.66 5.00 -12.27
CA ARG A 94 8.59 5.48 -11.25
C ARG A 94 8.08 5.20 -9.83
N ARG A 95 6.77 5.41 -9.59
CA ARG A 95 6.16 5.15 -8.29
C ARG A 95 6.21 3.67 -7.90
N ARG A 96 5.86 2.76 -8.81
CA ARG A 96 5.91 1.31 -8.58
C ARG A 96 7.34 0.85 -8.29
N ARG A 97 8.33 1.39 -9.01
CA ARG A 97 9.74 1.11 -8.73
C ARG A 97 10.14 1.55 -7.32
N ALA A 98 9.78 2.76 -6.91
CA ALA A 98 10.08 3.26 -5.56
C ALA A 98 9.39 2.45 -4.44
N GLU A 99 8.19 1.92 -4.69
CA GLU A 99 7.49 1.03 -3.75
C GLU A 99 8.20 -0.34 -3.64
N VAL A 100 8.67 -0.90 -4.76
CA VAL A 100 9.49 -2.14 -4.75
C VAL A 100 10.82 -1.91 -4.05
N GLU A 101 11.53 -0.82 -4.37
CA GLU A 101 12.79 -0.43 -3.72
C GLU A 101 12.60 -0.21 -2.21
N LEU A 102 11.43 0.25 -1.77
CA LEU A 102 11.11 0.35 -0.33
C LEU A 102 10.98 -1.04 0.28
N ALA A 103 10.21 -1.94 -0.32
CA ALA A 103 10.00 -3.29 0.19
C ALA A 103 11.31 -4.11 0.30
N GLU A 104 12.24 -3.91 -0.64
CA GLU A 104 13.56 -4.56 -0.64
C GLU A 104 14.45 -4.15 0.55
N LYS A 105 14.15 -3.03 1.21
CA LYS A 105 14.97 -2.57 2.34
C LYS A 105 14.72 -3.46 3.55
N PRO A 106 15.76 -4.12 4.10
CA PRO A 106 15.59 -4.96 5.26
C PRO A 106 15.17 -4.11 6.47
N THR A 107 14.20 -4.63 7.23
CA THR A 107 13.84 -4.11 8.55
C THR A 107 13.37 -5.25 9.44
N SER A 108 13.65 -5.15 10.73
CA SER A 108 13.12 -6.04 11.76
C SER A 108 11.75 -5.62 12.28
N ASP A 109 11.28 -4.43 11.90
CA ASP A 109 10.01 -3.91 12.38
C ASP A 109 8.84 -4.66 11.70
N PRO A 110 7.88 -5.20 12.47
CA PRO A 110 6.75 -5.91 11.90
C PRO A 110 5.76 -4.93 11.24
N GLY A 111 5.25 -5.31 10.07
CA GLY A 111 4.18 -4.60 9.36
C GLY A 111 2.82 -5.27 9.54
N LEU A 112 2.76 -6.60 9.33
CA LEU A 112 1.63 -7.46 9.72
C LEU A 112 2.14 -8.82 10.25
N PRO A 113 1.35 -9.52 11.11
CA PRO A 113 0.11 -9.06 11.73
C PRO A 113 0.37 -7.81 12.57
N ALA A 114 -0.58 -6.86 12.58
CA ALA A 114 -0.46 -5.68 13.42
C ALA A 114 -0.22 -6.17 14.84
N ALA A 115 0.94 -5.83 15.43
CA ALA A 115 1.26 -6.23 16.79
C ALA A 115 0.05 -5.85 17.64
N GLY A 116 -0.56 -6.87 18.27
CA GLY A 116 -1.80 -6.69 19.02
C GLY A 116 -1.67 -5.49 19.93
N CYS A 117 -2.42 -4.44 19.62
CA CYS A 117 -2.66 -3.36 20.56
C CYS A 117 -3.62 -3.88 21.64
#